data_AF-A0A2A2QZ98-F1
#
_entry.id   AF-A0A2A2QZ98-F1
#
_cell.length_a   1.000
_cell.length_b   1.000
_cell.length_c   1.000
_cell.angle_alpha   90.00
_cell.angle_beta   90.00
_cell.angle_gamma   90.00
#
_symmetry.space_group_name_H-M   'P 1'
#
loop_
_entity.id
_entity.type
_entity.pdbx_description
1 polymer ?
#
loop_
_entity_poly.entity_id
_entity_poly.type
_entity_poly.pdbx_seq_one_letter_code
_entity_poly.pdbx_strand_id
1 'polypeptide(L)'
;MRLFLDTSVLLAACGSANGASREVFRLATLNQWTLVATPYVLAEVKNNVADLPPGGGSEWNSLQAELLVMDDVLTVDRLAVFDVPKDRPILFGALAWADVLLTLDRADFGRLLGTAFYNLAILAPGQFLQREREAGRLKGN
;
A
#
# COMPACT_ATOMS: atom_id res chain seq x y z
N MET A 1 -7.26 4.22 11.10
CA MET A 1 -7.53 3.93 9.67
C MET A 1 -6.52 2.91 9.20
N ARG A 2 -6.93 1.92 8.41
CA ARG A 2 -6.07 0.87 7.87
C ARG A 2 -5.67 1.19 6.44
N LEU A 3 -4.36 1.18 6.18
CA LEU A 3 -3.77 1.46 4.88
C LEU A 3 -3.13 0.18 4.36
N PHE A 4 -3.69 -0.40 3.31
CA PHE A 4 -3.07 -1.51 2.61
C PHE A 4 -1.94 -0.98 1.73
N LEU A 5 -0.74 -1.49 1.92
CA LEU A 5 0.42 -1.10 1.13
C LEU A 5 0.68 -2.14 0.06
N ASP A 6 0.57 -1.72 -1.20
CA ASP A 6 0.99 -2.49 -2.34
C ASP A 6 2.54 -2.69 -2.35
N THR A 7 3.00 -3.75 -2.99
CA THR A 7 4.41 -4.06 -3.27
C THR A 7 5.15 -2.84 -3.80
N SER A 8 4.55 -2.12 -4.77
CA SER A 8 5.14 -0.93 -5.38
C SER A 8 5.41 0.20 -4.36
N VAL A 9 4.54 0.37 -3.36
CA VAL A 9 4.69 1.37 -2.30
C VAL A 9 5.77 0.97 -1.31
N LEU A 10 5.83 -0.30 -0.93
CA LEU A 10 6.86 -0.82 -0.02
C LEU A 10 8.25 -0.72 -0.64
N LEU A 11 8.42 -1.11 -1.90
CA LEU A 11 9.69 -0.97 -2.62
C LEU A 11 10.12 0.50 -2.74
N ALA A 12 9.18 1.41 -3.04
CA ALA A 12 9.47 2.84 -3.09
C ALA A 12 9.86 3.42 -1.73
N ALA A 13 9.21 2.97 -0.64
CA ALA A 13 9.58 3.36 0.72
C ALA A 13 10.97 2.86 1.11
N CYS A 14 11.34 1.65 0.70
CA CYS A 14 12.68 1.10 0.92
C CYS A 14 13.75 1.83 0.10
N GLY A 15 13.45 2.13 -1.17
CA GLY A 15 14.38 2.72 -2.12
C GLY A 15 14.62 4.24 -1.96
N SER A 16 13.76 4.95 -1.23
CA SER A 16 13.90 6.40 -1.03
C SER A 16 13.42 6.86 0.34
N ALA A 17 14.27 7.60 1.05
CA ALA A 17 13.95 8.17 2.37
C ALA A 17 13.08 9.44 2.29
N ASN A 18 12.98 10.08 1.11
CA ASN A 18 12.34 11.37 0.93
C ASN A 18 10.98 11.27 0.18
N GLY A 19 10.60 10.07 -0.25
CA GLY A 19 9.38 9.85 -1.02
C GLY A 19 8.12 9.83 -0.15
N ALA A 20 6.96 10.09 -0.76
CA ALA A 20 5.67 10.03 -0.08
C ALA A 20 5.38 8.65 0.53
N SER A 21 5.86 7.56 -0.09
CA SER A 21 5.76 6.21 0.50
C SER A 21 6.47 6.12 1.83
N ARG A 22 7.66 6.71 1.97
CA ARG A 22 8.39 6.76 3.25
C ARG A 22 7.69 7.65 4.26
N GLU A 23 7.12 8.76 3.80
CA GLU A 23 6.40 9.68 4.66
C GLU A 23 5.15 9.05 5.30
N VAL A 24 4.47 8.16 4.58
CA VAL A 24 3.37 7.37 5.15
C VAL A 24 3.82 6.58 6.39
N PHE A 25 5.00 5.96 6.37
CA PHE A 25 5.55 5.27 7.55
C PHE A 25 5.87 6.24 8.68
N ARG A 26 6.60 7.34 8.37
CA ARG A 26 6.98 8.34 9.39
C ARG A 26 5.78 8.92 10.14
N LEU A 27 4.67 9.11 9.43
CA LEU A 27 3.45 9.71 9.97
C LEU A 27 2.46 8.69 10.52
N ALA A 28 2.65 7.38 10.29
CA ALA A 28 1.67 6.34 10.63
C ALA A 28 1.30 6.35 12.11
N THR A 29 2.29 6.31 13.00
CA THR A 29 2.07 6.30 14.45
C THR A 29 1.36 7.57 14.93
N LEU A 30 1.82 8.74 14.46
CA LEU A 30 1.25 10.03 14.85
C LEU A 30 -0.21 10.19 14.43
N ASN A 31 -0.56 9.63 13.27
CA ASN A 31 -1.89 9.69 12.69
C ASN A 31 -2.76 8.47 13.02
N GLN A 32 -2.26 7.54 13.84
CA GLN A 32 -2.95 6.30 14.20
C GLN A 32 -3.40 5.50 12.96
N TRP A 33 -2.53 5.47 11.95
CA TRP A 33 -2.68 4.61 10.79
C TRP A 33 -2.08 3.24 11.08
N THR A 34 -2.80 2.20 10.71
CA THR A 34 -2.28 0.82 10.73
C THR A 34 -1.87 0.48 9.31
N LEU A 35 -0.58 0.21 9.11
CA LEU A 35 -0.03 -0.21 7.83
C LEU A 35 -0.24 -1.71 7.69
N VAL A 36 -0.91 -2.12 6.63
CA VAL A 36 -1.34 -3.50 6.41
C VAL A 36 -0.70 -4.03 5.14
N ALA A 37 -0.24 -5.28 5.18
CA ALA A 37 0.20 -6.03 4.01
C ALA A 37 -0.20 -7.50 4.16
N THR A 38 -0.03 -8.28 3.09
CA THR A 38 -0.30 -9.72 3.07
C THR A 38 0.97 -10.51 2.74
N PRO A 39 1.05 -11.81 3.07
CA PRO A 39 2.17 -12.66 2.69
C PRO A 39 2.51 -12.59 1.20
N TYR A 40 1.52 -12.49 0.31
CA TYR A 40 1.73 -12.27 -1.13
C TYR A 40 2.59 -11.01 -1.39
N VAL A 41 2.18 -9.86 -0.85
CA VAL A 41 2.91 -8.59 -0.98
C VAL A 41 4.33 -8.71 -0.41
N LEU A 42 4.48 -9.32 0.78
CA LEU A 42 5.80 -9.50 1.40
C LEU A 42 6.75 -10.34 0.53
N ALA A 43 6.21 -11.40 -0.10
CA ALA A 43 6.97 -12.26 -1.00
C ALA A 43 7.43 -11.51 -2.25
N GLU A 44 6.54 -10.69 -2.84
CA GLU A 44 6.91 -9.85 -3.98
C GLU A 44 7.98 -8.81 -3.62
N VAL A 45 7.86 -8.14 -2.48
CA VAL A 45 8.90 -7.19 -2.03
C VAL A 45 10.23 -7.92 -1.87
N LYS A 46 10.25 -9.08 -1.21
CA LYS A 46 11.47 -9.87 -1.01
C LYS A 46 12.14 -10.26 -2.33
N ASN A 47 11.36 -10.55 -3.38
CA ASN A 47 11.89 -10.91 -4.69
C ASN A 47 12.50 -9.71 -5.43
N ASN A 48 12.00 -8.50 -5.18
CA ASN A 48 12.41 -7.29 -5.90
C ASN A 48 13.36 -6.38 -5.09
N VAL A 49 13.53 -6.61 -3.78
CA VAL A 49 14.34 -5.76 -2.90
C VAL A 49 15.82 -5.73 -3.29
N ALA A 50 16.30 -6.79 -3.95
CA ALA A 50 17.68 -6.90 -4.44
C ALA A 50 18.00 -5.89 -5.55
N ASP A 51 16.98 -5.40 -6.26
CA ASP A 51 17.13 -4.43 -7.36
C ASP A 51 17.13 -2.97 -6.86
N LEU A 52 16.94 -2.76 -5.56
CA LEU A 52 16.94 -1.43 -4.97
C LEU A 52 18.37 -0.88 -4.80
N PRO A 53 18.52 0.45 -4.67
CA PRO A 53 19.80 1.06 -4.31
C PRO A 53 20.40 0.49 -3.02
N PRO A 54 21.72 0.64 -2.81
CA PRO A 54 22.39 0.20 -1.59
C PRO A 54 21.67 0.68 -0.33
N GLY A 55 21.42 -0.26 0.59
CA GLY A 55 20.66 0.00 1.82
C GLY A 55 19.19 -0.37 1.75
N GLY A 56 18.59 -0.52 0.55
CA GLY A 56 17.17 -0.87 0.40
C GLY A 56 16.75 -2.15 1.12
N GLY A 57 17.60 -3.20 1.10
CA GLY A 57 17.35 -4.43 1.85
C GLY A 57 17.42 -4.27 3.38
N SER A 58 18.28 -3.37 3.88
CA SER A 58 18.31 -3.06 5.32
C SER A 58 17.07 -2.29 5.74
N GLU A 59 16.65 -1.33 4.90
CA GLU A 59 15.43 -0.56 5.12
C GLU A 59 14.19 -1.44 5.10
N TRP A 60 14.16 -2.45 4.22
CA TRP A 60 13.08 -3.43 4.21
C TRP A 60 12.90 -4.13 5.57
N ASN A 61 13.99 -4.59 6.19
CA ASN A 61 13.92 -5.24 7.50
C ASN A 61 13.32 -4.32 8.58
N SER A 62 13.64 -3.02 8.52
CA SER A 62 13.09 -2.03 9.45
C SER A 62 11.61 -1.76 9.19
N LEU A 63 11.24 -1.47 7.94
CA LEU A 63 9.86 -1.13 7.56
C LEU A 63 8.91 -2.32 7.69
N GLN A 64 9.37 -3.54 7.40
CA GLN A 64 8.56 -4.76 7.54
C GLN A 64 8.07 -4.95 8.99
N ALA A 65 8.89 -4.58 9.98
CA ALA A 65 8.52 -4.69 11.40
C ALA A 65 7.39 -3.75 11.82
N GLU A 66 7.09 -2.72 11.01
CA GLU A 66 6.00 -1.77 11.25
C GLU A 66 4.66 -2.22 10.65
N LEU A 67 4.64 -3.32 9.89
CA LEU A 67 3.45 -3.82 9.20
C LEU A 67 2.62 -4.75 10.08
N LEU A 68 1.30 -4.54 10.07
CA LEU A 68 0.34 -5.56 10.45
C LEU A 68 0.13 -6.50 9.26
N VAL A 69 0.65 -7.72 9.38
CA VAL A 69 0.49 -8.75 8.34
C VAL A 69 -0.84 -9.46 8.54
N MET A 70 -1.70 -9.40 7.53
CA MET A 70 -3.00 -10.08 7.49
C MET A 70 -2.96 -11.23 6.48
N ASP A 71 -3.79 -12.24 6.66
CA ASP A 71 -3.80 -13.42 5.79
C ASP A 71 -4.13 -13.05 4.34
N ASP A 72 -3.53 -13.79 3.40
CA ASP A 72 -3.89 -13.73 1.99
C ASP A 72 -5.38 -14.08 1.84
N VAL A 73 -6.11 -13.24 1.11
CA VAL A 73 -7.51 -13.51 0.79
C VAL A 73 -7.55 -14.42 -0.43
N LEU A 74 -7.79 -15.71 -0.20
CA LEU A 74 -8.02 -16.67 -1.28
C LEU A 74 -9.33 -16.31 -1.99
N THR A 75 -9.21 -15.69 -3.17
CA THR A 75 -10.35 -15.59 -4.07
C THR A 75 -10.51 -16.91 -4.82
N VAL A 76 -11.36 -17.78 -4.28
CA VAL A 76 -11.96 -18.84 -5.09
C VAL A 76 -12.68 -18.13 -6.23
N ASP A 77 -12.49 -18.59 -7.48
CA ASP A 77 -12.91 -18.04 -8.81
C ASP A 77 -14.38 -17.59 -8.98
N ARG A 78 -15.14 -17.39 -7.90
CA ARG A 78 -16.53 -17.00 -7.87
C ARG A 78 -16.65 -15.60 -7.29
N LEU A 79 -16.51 -14.60 -8.15
CA LEU A 79 -17.23 -13.32 -8.15
C LEU A 79 -16.56 -12.38 -9.16
N ALA A 80 -16.64 -12.72 -10.45
CA ALA A 80 -16.28 -11.78 -11.52
C ALA A 80 -17.53 -11.44 -12.34
N VAL A 81 -18.31 -10.47 -11.84
CA VAL A 81 -19.19 -9.64 -12.68
C VAL A 81 -18.38 -8.45 -13.26
N PHE A 82 -17.06 -8.39 -13.02
CA PHE A 82 -16.22 -7.23 -13.33
C PHE A 82 -14.88 -7.63 -13.96
N ASP A 83 -14.47 -6.89 -14.99
CA ASP A 83 -13.09 -6.86 -15.49
C ASP A 83 -12.20 -6.20 -14.42
N VAL A 84 -11.69 -7.01 -13.49
CA VAL A 84 -10.70 -6.57 -12.50
C VAL A 84 -9.30 -6.67 -13.11
N PRO A 85 -8.38 -5.71 -12.86
CA PRO A 85 -6.99 -5.76 -13.32
C PRO A 85 -6.25 -7.05 -12.94
N LYS A 86 -5.07 -7.28 -13.55
CA LYS A 86 -4.28 -8.49 -13.31
C LYS A 86 -3.94 -8.70 -11.83
N ASP A 87 -3.79 -7.63 -11.05
CA ASP A 87 -3.49 -7.65 -9.62
C ASP A 87 -4.70 -7.86 -8.70
N ARG A 88 -5.44 -8.94 -8.95
CA ARG A 88 -6.55 -9.39 -8.09
C ARG A 88 -6.13 -9.60 -6.63
N PRO A 89 -4.99 -10.26 -6.31
CA PRO A 89 -4.63 -10.52 -4.92
C PRO A 89 -4.49 -9.24 -4.08
N ILE A 90 -3.87 -8.19 -4.64
CA ILE A 90 -3.70 -6.90 -3.97
C ILE A 90 -5.05 -6.23 -3.73
N LEU A 91 -5.90 -6.15 -4.77
CA LEU A 91 -7.21 -5.50 -4.64
C LEU A 91 -8.10 -6.21 -3.61
N PHE A 92 -8.15 -7.54 -3.62
CA PHE A 92 -8.98 -8.32 -2.69
C PHE A 92 -8.43 -8.32 -1.28
N GLY A 93 -7.11 -8.40 -1.10
CA GLY A 93 -6.46 -8.23 0.19
C GLY A 93 -6.78 -6.86 0.80
N ALA A 94 -6.69 -5.80 0.00
CA ALA A 94 -7.04 -4.46 0.43
C ALA A 94 -8.52 -4.32 0.77
N LEU A 95 -9.42 -4.86 -0.05
CA LEU A 95 -10.86 -4.80 0.18
C LEU A 95 -11.29 -5.52 1.46
N ALA A 96 -10.61 -6.61 1.83
CA ALA A 96 -10.92 -7.34 3.07
C ALA A 96 -10.37 -6.64 4.33
N TRP A 97 -9.23 -5.97 4.23
CA TRP A 97 -8.44 -5.60 5.40
C TRP A 97 -8.23 -4.11 5.62
N ALA A 98 -8.57 -3.25 4.65
CA ALA A 98 -8.21 -1.84 4.70
C ALA A 98 -9.32 -0.89 4.26
N ASP A 99 -9.16 0.37 4.70
CA ASP A 99 -10.00 1.50 4.27
C ASP A 99 -9.44 2.15 2.99
N VAL A 100 -8.12 2.06 2.79
CA VAL A 100 -7.40 2.66 1.68
C VAL A 100 -6.36 1.68 1.15
N LEU A 101 -6.33 1.47 -0.17
CA LEU A 101 -5.22 0.87 -0.90
C LEU A 101 -4.27 1.97 -1.37
N LEU A 102 -3.01 1.86 -0.96
CA LEU A 102 -1.92 2.68 -1.49
C LEU A 102 -1.15 1.89 -2.55
N THR A 103 -1.11 2.42 -3.77
CA THR A 103 -0.38 1.82 -4.89
C THR A 103 0.29 2.89 -5.76
N LEU A 104 1.46 2.56 -6.31
CA LEU A 104 2.13 3.33 -7.36
C LEU A 104 1.96 2.69 -8.75
N ASP A 105 1.32 1.52 -8.83
CA ASP A 105 1.12 0.83 -10.08
C ASP A 105 -0.02 1.44 -10.90
N ARG A 106 0.38 2.19 -11.92
CA ARG A 106 -0.54 2.83 -12.86
C ARG A 106 -0.96 1.89 -13.98
N ALA A 107 -0.23 0.81 -14.23
CA ALA A 107 -0.53 -0.12 -15.31
C ALA A 107 -1.81 -0.91 -14.97
N ASP A 108 -1.87 -1.48 -13.77
CA ASP A 108 -3.03 -2.26 -13.35
C ASP A 108 -4.10 -1.41 -12.65
N PHE A 109 -3.74 -0.42 -11.82
CA PHE A 109 -4.72 0.40 -11.09
C PHE A 109 -5.04 1.76 -11.72
N GLY A 110 -4.50 2.08 -12.90
CA GLY A 110 -4.59 3.41 -13.51
C GLY A 110 -6.02 3.99 -13.61
N ARG A 111 -7.02 3.15 -13.92
CA ARG A 111 -8.43 3.57 -13.99
C ARG A 111 -9.11 3.75 -12.62
N LEU A 112 -8.55 3.13 -11.59
CA LEU A 112 -9.09 3.14 -10.22
C LEU A 112 -8.39 4.15 -9.31
N LEU A 113 -7.19 4.61 -9.68
CA LEU A 113 -6.44 5.63 -8.92
C LEU A 113 -7.23 6.94 -8.79
N GLY A 114 -7.32 7.44 -7.55
CA GLY A 114 -8.12 8.62 -7.22
C GLY A 114 -9.61 8.34 -7.05
N THR A 115 -10.04 7.08 -7.19
CA THR A 115 -11.44 6.66 -7.06
C THR A 115 -11.63 5.74 -5.85
N ALA A 116 -12.83 5.16 -5.72
CA ALA A 116 -13.13 4.15 -4.73
C ALA A 116 -13.74 2.90 -5.38
N PHE A 117 -13.38 1.73 -4.86
CA PHE A 117 -13.92 0.43 -5.28
C PHE A 117 -14.58 -0.24 -4.06
N TYR A 118 -15.92 -0.35 -4.03
CA TYR A 118 -16.65 -0.86 -2.85
C TYR A 118 -16.22 -0.19 -1.53
N ASN A 119 -16.17 1.14 -1.51
CA ASN A 119 -15.68 1.99 -0.39
C ASN A 119 -14.18 1.89 -0.07
N LEU A 120 -13.42 1.01 -0.71
CA LEU A 120 -11.96 1.04 -0.65
C LEU A 120 -11.45 2.21 -1.50
N ALA A 121 -10.86 3.23 -0.87
CA ALA A 121 -10.20 4.30 -1.61
C ALA A 121 -8.87 3.79 -2.21
N ILE A 122 -8.59 4.09 -3.48
CA ILE A 122 -7.37 3.64 -4.16
C ILE A 122 -6.55 4.87 -4.55
N LEU A 123 -5.39 5.07 -3.92
CA LEU A 123 -4.64 6.32 -4.01
C LEU A 123 -3.13 6.06 -4.15
N ALA A 124 -2.43 6.97 -4.83
CA ALA A 124 -0.99 7.08 -4.63
C ALA A 124 -0.68 7.64 -3.23
N PRO A 125 0.45 7.28 -2.60
CA PRO A 125 0.82 7.80 -1.27
C PRO A 125 0.77 9.32 -1.16
N GLY A 126 1.26 10.04 -2.17
CA GLY A 126 1.21 11.51 -2.19
C GLY A 126 -0.22 12.07 -2.26
N GLN A 127 -1.11 11.42 -2.99
CA GLN A 127 -2.53 11.82 -3.07
C GLN A 127 -3.23 11.58 -1.72
N PHE A 128 -2.94 10.45 -1.08
CA PHE A 128 -3.45 10.15 0.26
C PHE A 128 -3.03 11.20 1.28
N LEU A 129 -1.72 11.51 1.37
CA LEU A 129 -1.22 12.53 2.30
C LEU A 129 -1.84 13.91 2.03
N GLN A 130 -1.95 14.29 0.76
CA GLN A 130 -2.59 15.55 0.38
C GLN A 130 -4.07 15.58 0.79
N ARG A 131 -4.81 14.49 0.57
CA ARG A 131 -6.22 14.36 0.99
C ARG A 131 -6.39 14.49 2.50
N GLU A 132 -5.53 13.84 3.29
CA GLU A 132 -5.58 13.95 4.75
C GLU A 132 -5.24 15.37 5.24
N ARG A 133 -4.32 16.07 4.54
CA ARG A 133 -3.96 17.47 4.81
C ARG A 133 -5.12 18.41 4.51
N GLU A 134 -5.72 18.30 3.33
CA GLU A 134 -6.86 19.12 2.89
C GLU A 134 -8.08 18.94 3.79
N ALA A 135 -8.26 17.72 4.33
CA ALA A 135 -9.32 17.44 5.28
C ALA A 135 -9.00 17.86 6.72
N GLY A 136 -7.84 18.46 6.99
CA GLY A 136 -7.42 18.88 8.33
C GLY A 136 -7.20 17.73 9.32
N ARG A 137 -6.99 16.50 8.83
CA ARG A 137 -6.79 15.29 9.66
C ARG A 137 -5.32 14.92 9.81
N LEU A 138 -4.46 15.38 8.92
CA LEU A 138 -3.04 15.09 8.94
C LEU A 138 -2.35 15.78 10.13
N LYS A 139 -1.70 14.99 10.96
CA LYS A 139 -0.84 15.42 12.06
C LYS A 139 0.63 15.24 11.65
N GLY A 140 1.49 16.18 12.03
CA GLY A 140 2.88 16.25 11.55
C GLY A 140 2.95 17.07 10.27
N ASN A 141 3.95 17.96 10.18
CA ASN A 141 4.08 18.95 9.10
C ASN A 141 4.35 18.32 7.74
#